data_AF-A0A936LFT7-F1
#
_entry.id   AF-A0A936LFT7-F1
#
_cell.length_a   1.000
_cell.length_b   1.000
_cell.length_c   1.000
_cell.angle_alpha   90.00
_cell.angle_beta   90.00
_cell.angle_gamma   90.00
#
_symmetry.space_group_name_H-M   'P 1'
#
loop_
_entity.id
_entity.type
_entity.pdbx_description
1 polymer ?
#
loop_
_entity_poly.entity_id
_entity_poly.type
_entity_poly.pdbx_seq_one_letter_code
_entity_poly.pdbx_strand_id
1 'polypeptide(L)'
;MVDIYGHMGVGTLQPDISAAIDISSAHAGLLIPRLTQAQRDSIYLPATTLLIFNQTSFQFEYNDSTPVNPHWVPFLNGHSIIGFNMIGTGTNQGQTLNVGNGSVLQPTGTGIVIANQINGAGANKFAGAIPIPDGTTDLDIAYTGLQANAVVVVSISDPTFPGVVTTTTEKNPGIGFTVHFASPYPGTTGTLDYVVINP
;
A
#
# COMPACT_ATOMS: atom_id res chain seq x y z
N MET A 1 -1.96 21.84 42.02
CA MET A 1 -1.55 23.21 42.43
C MET A 1 -1.80 24.17 41.28
N VAL A 2 -2.03 25.45 41.53
CA VAL A 2 -2.16 26.47 40.48
C VAL A 2 -1.08 27.51 40.73
N ASP A 3 -0.30 27.85 39.70
CA ASP A 3 0.77 28.85 39.82
C ASP A 3 0.25 30.30 39.67
N ILE A 4 1.14 31.28 39.74
CA ILE A 4 0.78 32.71 39.66
C ILE A 4 0.27 33.15 38.28
N TYR A 5 0.42 32.30 37.27
CA TYR A 5 -0.03 32.55 35.90
C TYR A 5 -1.31 31.76 35.58
N GLY A 6 -1.80 30.93 36.51
CA GLY A 6 -3.05 30.17 36.37
C GLY A 6 -2.87 28.76 35.81
N HIS A 7 -1.63 28.29 35.63
CA HIS A 7 -1.36 26.93 35.15
C HIS A 7 -1.64 25.90 36.25
N MET A 8 -2.36 24.83 35.92
CA MET A 8 -2.60 23.74 36.88
C MET A 8 -1.53 22.65 36.75
N GLY A 9 -0.71 22.49 37.79
CA GLY A 9 0.19 21.33 37.92
C GLY A 9 -0.44 20.21 38.74
N VAL A 10 -0.46 18.99 38.20
CA VAL A 10 -0.83 17.76 38.92
C VAL A 10 0.38 16.84 38.95
N GLY A 11 0.98 16.66 40.13
CA GLY A 11 2.19 15.84 40.30
C GLY A 11 3.50 16.53 39.88
N THR A 12 3.45 17.79 39.44
CA THR A 12 4.61 18.67 39.23
C THR A 12 4.44 19.96 40.03
N LEU A 13 5.57 20.57 40.46
CA LEU A 13 5.62 21.93 41.03
C LEU A 13 6.06 23.00 40.01
N GLN A 14 6.40 22.57 38.80
CA GLN A 14 6.87 23.40 37.70
C GLN A 14 6.14 22.93 36.44
N PRO A 15 4.87 23.32 36.26
CA PRO A 15 4.13 23.00 35.04
C PRO A 15 4.83 23.68 33.86
N ASP A 16 4.83 23.03 32.70
CA ASP A 16 5.31 23.66 31.48
C ASP A 16 4.51 24.96 31.19
N ILE A 17 5.22 26.03 30.84
CA ILE A 17 4.62 27.36 30.63
C ILE A 17 3.63 27.41 29.45
N SER A 18 3.67 26.42 28.56
CA SER A 18 2.73 26.31 27.44
C SER A 18 1.46 25.52 27.79
N ALA A 19 1.38 24.93 28.99
CA ALA A 19 0.27 24.07 29.40
C ALA A 19 -0.70 24.80 30.35
N ALA A 20 -1.99 24.76 30.02
CA ALA A 20 -3.03 25.14 30.98
C ALA A 20 -3.17 24.10 32.11
N ILE A 21 -2.92 22.83 31.79
CA ILE A 21 -2.86 21.71 32.75
C ILE A 21 -1.66 20.84 32.38
N ASP A 22 -0.74 20.65 33.32
CA ASP A 22 0.41 19.74 33.20
C ASP A 22 0.29 18.62 34.23
N ILE A 23 0.31 17.37 33.76
CA ILE A 23 0.16 16.18 34.58
C ILE A 23 1.44 15.35 34.49
N SER A 24 2.16 15.25 35.61
CA SER A 24 3.34 14.41 35.73
C SER A 24 3.09 13.30 36.75
N SER A 25 3.18 12.05 36.30
CA SER A 25 3.05 10.88 37.18
C SER A 25 3.75 9.67 36.57
N ALA A 26 4.45 8.91 37.41
CA ALA A 26 5.04 7.62 37.02
C ALA A 26 4.08 6.43 37.22
N HIS A 27 2.94 6.64 37.90
CA HIS A 27 2.08 5.55 38.38
C HIS A 27 0.58 5.74 38.06
N ALA A 28 0.19 6.85 37.45
CA ALA A 28 -1.20 7.17 37.15
C ALA A 28 -1.32 7.93 35.82
N GLY A 29 -2.50 7.85 35.18
CA GLY A 29 -2.82 8.56 33.95
C GLY A 29 -4.02 9.49 34.10
N LEU A 30 -4.48 10.06 32.98
CA LEU A 30 -5.66 10.92 32.91
C LEU A 30 -6.91 10.11 32.53
N LEU A 31 -7.92 10.10 33.41
CA LEU A 31 -9.27 9.69 33.03
C LEU A 31 -10.05 10.90 32.52
N ILE A 32 -10.41 10.87 31.25
CA ILE A 32 -11.35 11.83 30.64
C ILE A 32 -12.80 11.39 30.92
N PRO A 33 -13.83 12.24 30.65
CA PRO A 33 -15.22 11.84 30.80
C PRO A 33 -15.54 10.53 30.06
N ARG A 34 -16.13 9.58 30.79
CA ARG A 34 -16.55 8.27 30.27
C ARG A 34 -18.06 8.25 30.20
N LEU A 35 -18.61 8.15 28.99
CA LEU A 35 -20.04 8.29 28.75
C LEU A 35 -20.54 7.14 27.89
N THR A 36 -21.76 6.69 28.10
CA THR A 36 -22.48 5.92 27.07
C THR A 36 -22.82 6.82 25.89
N GLN A 37 -23.18 6.23 24.76
CA GLN A 37 -23.63 7.01 23.59
C GLN A 37 -24.79 7.97 23.93
N ALA A 38 -25.79 7.50 24.68
CA ALA A 38 -26.91 8.33 25.09
C ALA A 38 -26.49 9.51 25.99
N GLN A 39 -25.52 9.30 26.88
CA GLN A 39 -24.99 10.37 27.73
C GLN A 39 -24.17 11.39 26.93
N ARG A 40 -23.34 10.93 25.98
CA ARG A 40 -22.60 11.78 25.04
C ARG A 40 -23.55 12.66 24.21
N ASP A 41 -24.61 12.05 23.66
CA ASP A 41 -25.60 12.74 22.83
C ASP A 41 -26.45 13.75 23.63
N SER A 42 -26.49 13.59 24.96
CA SER A 42 -27.17 14.51 25.88
C SER A 42 -26.32 15.71 26.31
N ILE A 43 -25.03 15.78 25.92
CA ILE A 43 -24.19 16.94 26.22
C ILE A 43 -24.79 18.16 25.51
N TYR A 44 -25.19 19.17 26.28
CA TYR A 44 -25.69 20.42 25.72
C TYR A 44 -24.53 21.24 25.13
N LEU A 45 -24.60 21.55 23.83
CA LEU A 45 -23.60 22.35 23.10
C LEU A 45 -22.14 21.87 23.33
N PRO A 46 -21.79 20.62 22.95
CA PRO A 46 -20.42 20.13 23.17
C PRO A 46 -19.42 20.95 22.36
N ALA A 47 -18.37 21.47 23.02
CA ALA A 47 -17.35 22.26 22.35
C ALA A 47 -16.69 21.51 21.18
N THR A 48 -16.27 22.23 20.15
CA THR A 48 -15.37 21.67 19.12
C THR A 48 -14.12 21.15 19.80
N THR A 49 -13.63 19.98 19.39
CA THR A 49 -12.54 19.20 20.00
C THR A 49 -12.79 18.68 21.42
N LEU A 50 -14.04 18.69 21.93
CA LEU A 50 -14.36 18.05 23.21
C LEU A 50 -14.08 16.54 23.15
N LEU A 51 -13.09 16.07 23.92
CA LEU A 51 -12.66 14.66 23.94
C LEU A 51 -13.36 13.87 25.06
N ILE A 52 -13.92 12.72 24.72
CA ILE A 52 -14.56 11.77 25.65
C ILE A 52 -14.16 10.33 25.33
N PHE A 53 -14.38 9.43 26.28
CA PHE A 53 -14.35 7.98 26.03
C PHE A 53 -15.77 7.44 25.98
N ASN A 54 -16.17 6.91 24.83
CA ASN A 54 -17.50 6.34 24.62
C ASN A 54 -17.51 4.86 25.02
N GLN A 55 -18.25 4.55 26.08
CA GLN A 55 -18.35 3.19 26.64
C GLN A 55 -19.23 2.26 25.81
N THR A 56 -20.06 2.78 24.91
CA THR A 56 -20.89 1.98 24.01
C THR A 56 -20.07 1.49 22.82
N SER A 57 -19.30 2.37 22.17
CA SER A 57 -18.43 2.04 21.04
C SER A 57 -17.01 1.61 21.44
N PHE A 58 -16.66 1.70 22.72
CA PHE A 58 -15.35 1.34 23.27
C PHE A 58 -14.17 2.09 22.63
N GLN A 59 -14.34 3.39 22.38
CA GLN A 59 -13.32 4.22 21.74
C GLN A 59 -13.31 5.66 22.26
N PHE A 60 -12.18 6.34 22.06
CA PHE A 60 -12.08 7.79 22.23
C PHE A 60 -12.81 8.49 21.09
N GLU A 61 -13.60 9.52 21.40
CA GLU A 61 -14.35 10.31 20.42
C GLU A 61 -14.20 11.80 20.71
N TYR A 62 -14.24 12.63 19.66
CA TYR A 62 -14.32 14.09 19.81
C TYR A 62 -15.33 14.71 18.85
N ASN A 63 -15.87 15.88 19.21
CA ASN A 63 -16.68 16.68 18.30
C ASN A 63 -15.77 17.39 17.29
N ASP A 64 -15.80 17.00 16.01
CA ASP A 64 -15.01 17.64 14.94
C ASP A 64 -15.74 18.81 14.25
N SER A 65 -16.96 19.13 14.73
CA SER A 65 -17.84 20.15 14.17
C SER A 65 -18.20 21.19 15.24
N THR A 66 -19.25 21.98 14.99
CA THR A 66 -19.72 23.05 15.86
C THR A 66 -20.54 22.52 17.05
N PRO A 67 -20.68 23.31 18.14
CA PRO A 67 -21.54 22.92 19.27
C PRO A 67 -23.03 22.78 18.93
N VAL A 68 -23.52 23.51 17.92
CA VAL A 68 -24.95 23.50 17.53
C VAL A 68 -25.29 22.27 16.68
N ASN A 69 -24.32 21.78 15.89
CA ASN A 69 -24.46 20.56 15.09
C ASN A 69 -23.21 19.68 15.30
N PRO A 70 -23.13 18.98 16.44
CA PRO A 70 -21.96 18.18 16.76
C PRO A 70 -21.86 16.96 15.86
N HIS A 71 -20.63 16.62 15.48
CA HIS A 71 -20.33 15.41 14.74
C HIS A 71 -19.22 14.67 15.50
N TRP A 72 -19.62 13.54 16.09
CA TRP A 72 -18.74 12.74 16.92
C TRP A 72 -17.99 11.73 16.07
N VAL A 73 -16.66 11.88 16.04
CA VAL A 73 -15.77 10.98 15.32
C VAL A 73 -14.78 10.30 16.26
N PRO A 74 -14.30 9.09 15.93
CA PRO A 74 -13.23 8.46 16.70
C PRO A 74 -11.95 9.31 16.67
N PHE A 75 -11.29 9.46 17.82
CA PHE A 75 -9.99 10.15 17.92
C PHE A 75 -8.88 9.39 17.18
N LEU A 76 -8.96 8.05 17.22
CA LEU A 76 -8.10 7.16 16.45
C LEU A 76 -9.01 6.22 15.65
N ASN A 77 -9.14 6.47 14.35
CA ASN A 77 -9.76 5.49 13.45
C ASN A 77 -8.74 4.39 13.16
N GLY A 78 -9.10 3.13 13.46
CA GLY A 78 -8.25 1.95 13.26
C GLY A 78 -7.79 1.72 11.81
N HIS A 79 -8.35 2.47 10.86
CA HIS A 79 -7.86 2.55 9.49
C HIS A 79 -7.87 4.02 9.05
N SER A 80 -6.76 4.73 9.29
CA SER A 80 -6.49 5.94 8.51
C SER A 80 -6.25 5.54 7.07
N ILE A 81 -6.63 6.40 6.12
CA ILE A 81 -6.04 6.35 4.78
C ILE A 81 -4.54 6.59 4.99
N ILE A 82 -3.74 5.54 5.00
CA ILE A 82 -2.29 5.64 5.09
C ILE A 82 -1.81 5.89 3.66
N GLY A 83 -1.38 7.13 3.38
CA GLY A 83 -0.69 7.42 2.13
C GLY A 83 0.53 6.51 1.99
N PHE A 84 0.81 6.01 0.78
CA PHE A 84 1.95 5.11 0.53
C PHE A 84 3.29 5.67 1.03
N ASN A 85 3.43 7.00 1.04
CA ASN A 85 4.61 7.71 1.56
C ASN A 85 4.82 7.54 3.07
N MET A 86 3.83 7.07 3.82
CA MET A 86 3.91 6.83 5.27
C MET A 86 4.16 5.36 5.63
N ILE A 87 4.16 4.45 4.65
CA ILE A 87 4.46 3.03 4.88
C ILE A 87 5.97 2.85 4.87
N GLY A 88 6.61 3.01 6.04
CA GLY A 88 8.06 2.82 6.19
C GLY A 88 8.51 1.37 6.18
N THR A 89 7.66 0.46 6.68
CA THR A 89 7.87 -1.00 6.72
C THR A 89 6.52 -1.70 6.76
N GLY A 90 6.35 -2.85 6.08
CA GLY A 90 5.14 -3.68 6.17
C GLY A 90 4.69 -4.24 4.81
N THR A 91 3.77 -5.21 4.86
CA THR A 91 3.16 -5.82 3.67
C THR A 91 1.69 -5.45 3.61
N ASN A 92 1.24 -4.84 2.51
CA ASN A 92 -0.18 -4.69 2.24
C ASN A 92 -0.75 -6.06 1.81
N GLN A 93 -1.36 -6.78 2.75
CA GLN A 93 -1.99 -8.08 2.46
C GLN A 93 -3.49 -7.93 2.21
N GLY A 94 -3.98 -8.56 1.14
CA GLY A 94 -5.41 -8.59 0.81
C GLY A 94 -5.99 -7.27 0.29
N GLN A 95 -5.16 -6.28 -0.03
CA GLN A 95 -5.58 -4.97 -0.54
C GLN A 95 -5.21 -4.81 -2.02
N THR A 96 -6.06 -4.12 -2.77
CA THR A 96 -5.77 -3.70 -4.16
C THR A 96 -5.13 -2.31 -4.16
N LEU A 97 -4.00 -2.15 -4.86
CA LEU A 97 -3.41 -0.84 -5.15
C LEU A 97 -3.98 -0.28 -6.46
N ASN A 98 -4.91 0.66 -6.36
CA ASN A 98 -5.46 1.35 -7.52
C ASN A 98 -4.53 2.49 -7.94
N VAL A 99 -3.86 2.33 -9.09
CA VAL A 99 -3.01 3.37 -9.70
C VAL A 99 -3.83 4.11 -10.75
N GLY A 100 -4.02 5.42 -10.57
CA GLY A 100 -4.84 6.24 -11.47
C GLY A 100 -4.22 6.44 -12.85
N ASN A 101 -5.03 6.89 -13.82
CA ASN A 101 -4.55 7.21 -15.17
C ASN A 101 -3.37 8.20 -15.12
N GLY A 102 -2.31 7.93 -15.89
CA GLY A 102 -1.09 8.75 -15.95
C GLY A 102 -0.16 8.65 -14.73
N SER A 103 -0.48 7.82 -13.74
CA SER A 103 0.40 7.60 -12.58
C SER A 103 1.52 6.60 -12.92
N VAL A 104 2.69 6.79 -12.31
CA VAL A 104 3.88 5.95 -12.51
C VAL A 104 4.27 5.27 -11.20
N LEU A 105 4.49 3.95 -11.23
CA LEU A 105 5.18 3.22 -10.17
C LEU A 105 6.67 3.17 -10.53
N GLN A 106 7.45 4.13 -10.03
CA GLN A 106 8.88 4.24 -10.33
C GLN A 106 9.73 3.97 -9.08
N PRO A 107 10.45 2.84 -9.01
CA PRO A 107 11.50 2.68 -8.03
C PRO A 107 12.63 3.69 -8.27
N THR A 108 13.19 4.22 -7.20
CA THR A 108 14.40 5.06 -7.24
C THR A 108 15.53 4.37 -6.47
N GLY A 109 16.79 4.64 -6.84
CA GLY A 109 17.95 3.99 -6.24
C GLY A 109 17.96 2.47 -6.47
N THR A 110 18.00 1.69 -5.40
CA THR A 110 17.99 0.21 -5.42
C THR A 110 16.59 -0.39 -5.31
N GLY A 111 15.52 0.41 -5.51
CA GLY A 111 14.16 -0.10 -5.43
C GLY A 111 13.84 -1.14 -6.50
N ILE A 112 13.16 -2.22 -6.13
CA ILE A 112 12.76 -3.32 -7.02
C ILE A 112 11.25 -3.52 -6.92
N VAL A 113 10.57 -3.70 -8.05
CA VAL A 113 9.19 -4.21 -8.09
C VAL A 113 9.27 -5.72 -8.38
N ILE A 114 8.95 -6.54 -7.38
CA ILE A 114 8.83 -7.99 -7.52
C ILE A 114 7.33 -8.32 -7.55
N ALA A 115 6.85 -8.84 -8.67
CA ALA A 115 5.45 -9.23 -8.84
C ALA A 115 5.36 -10.65 -9.39
N ASN A 116 4.47 -11.47 -8.84
CA ASN A 116 4.17 -12.80 -9.38
C ASN A 116 3.54 -12.71 -10.78
N GLN A 117 2.88 -11.59 -11.09
CA GLN A 117 2.28 -11.32 -12.40
C GLN A 117 2.24 -9.81 -12.64
N ILE A 118 2.70 -9.35 -13.82
CA ILE A 118 2.51 -7.98 -14.30
C ILE A 118 1.43 -8.01 -15.36
N ASN A 119 0.24 -7.51 -15.04
CA ASN A 119 -0.86 -7.39 -16.02
C ASN A 119 -0.96 -5.94 -16.50
N GLY A 120 -0.71 -5.72 -17.79
CA GLY A 120 -1.00 -4.45 -18.45
C GLY A 120 -2.39 -4.50 -19.08
N ALA A 121 -3.26 -3.56 -18.74
CA ALA A 121 -4.46 -3.26 -19.52
C ALA A 121 -4.30 -1.87 -20.13
N GLY A 122 -4.53 -1.75 -21.43
CA GLY A 122 -4.36 -0.51 -22.19
C GLY A 122 -3.74 -0.78 -23.56
N ALA A 123 -3.79 0.21 -24.46
CA ALA A 123 -3.08 0.12 -25.73
C ALA A 123 -1.60 -0.17 -25.45
N ASN A 124 -1.06 -1.18 -26.13
CA ASN A 124 0.37 -1.43 -26.28
C ASN A 124 1.14 -2.20 -25.18
N LYS A 125 0.48 -2.84 -24.20
CA LYS A 125 1.20 -3.69 -23.21
C LYS A 125 0.54 -5.07 -23.05
N PHE A 126 1.27 -6.11 -23.41
CA PHE A 126 0.89 -7.52 -23.21
C PHE A 126 2.02 -8.23 -22.46
N ALA A 127 1.69 -8.87 -21.33
CA ALA A 127 2.67 -9.56 -20.51
C ALA A 127 2.06 -10.87 -19.99
N GLY A 128 2.90 -11.86 -19.77
CA GLY A 128 2.47 -13.19 -19.37
C GLY A 128 3.63 -14.09 -18.99
N ALA A 129 3.26 -15.26 -18.48
CA ALA A 129 4.17 -16.31 -18.08
C ALA A 129 3.66 -17.62 -18.68
N ILE A 130 4.50 -18.36 -19.41
CA ILE A 130 4.12 -19.63 -20.05
C ILE A 130 5.13 -20.70 -19.62
N PRO A 131 4.68 -21.89 -19.16
CA PRO A 131 5.58 -23.00 -18.87
C PRO A 131 6.41 -23.39 -20.09
N ILE A 132 7.68 -23.74 -19.87
CA ILE A 132 8.58 -24.22 -20.92
C ILE A 132 8.61 -25.75 -20.85
N PRO A 133 8.09 -26.46 -21.86
CA PRO A 133 8.22 -27.92 -21.91
C PRO A 133 9.68 -28.38 -22.00
N ASP A 134 9.94 -29.60 -21.54
CA ASP A 134 11.26 -30.22 -21.67
C ASP A 134 11.61 -30.47 -23.14
N GLY A 135 12.87 -30.21 -23.50
CA GLY A 135 13.36 -30.32 -24.86
C GLY A 135 12.90 -29.23 -25.83
N THR A 136 12.18 -28.20 -25.36
CA THR A 136 11.74 -27.08 -26.22
C THR A 136 12.94 -26.36 -26.85
N THR A 137 12.94 -26.24 -28.18
CA THR A 137 13.89 -25.42 -28.94
C THR A 137 13.30 -24.08 -29.33
N ASP A 138 11.99 -24.03 -29.59
CA ASP A 138 11.26 -22.86 -30.00
C ASP A 138 9.94 -22.80 -29.23
N LEU A 139 9.61 -21.63 -28.68
CA LEU A 139 8.33 -21.40 -28.01
C LEU A 139 7.61 -20.22 -28.67
N ASP A 140 6.45 -20.51 -29.24
CA ASP A 140 5.60 -19.52 -29.89
C ASP A 140 4.62 -18.90 -28.90
N ILE A 141 4.53 -17.57 -28.90
CA ILE A 141 3.62 -16.80 -28.08
C ILE A 141 2.73 -15.98 -29.00
N ALA A 142 1.45 -16.38 -29.06
CA ALA A 142 0.44 -15.68 -29.85
C ALA A 142 0.09 -14.33 -29.22
N TYR A 143 0.25 -13.26 -30.00
CA TYR A 143 -0.20 -11.92 -29.67
C TYR A 143 -0.51 -11.15 -30.95
N THR A 144 -1.78 -11.16 -31.36
CA THR A 144 -2.24 -10.49 -32.59
C THR A 144 -2.11 -8.97 -32.56
N GLY A 145 -1.89 -8.39 -31.37
CA GLY A 145 -1.60 -6.97 -31.19
C GLY A 145 -0.13 -6.58 -31.42
N LEU A 146 0.78 -7.52 -31.72
CA LEU A 146 2.20 -7.20 -31.84
C LEU A 146 2.47 -6.26 -33.02
N GLN A 147 3.12 -5.13 -32.76
CA GLN A 147 3.54 -4.17 -33.79
C GLN A 147 4.99 -4.42 -34.23
N ALA A 148 5.34 -4.03 -35.45
CA ALA A 148 6.70 -4.22 -36.01
C ALA A 148 7.82 -3.64 -35.12
N ASN A 149 7.56 -2.45 -34.57
CA ASN A 149 8.52 -1.72 -33.73
C ASN A 149 8.36 -2.02 -32.23
N ALA A 150 7.62 -3.07 -31.88
CA ALA A 150 7.49 -3.46 -30.48
C ALA A 150 8.82 -3.90 -29.88
N VAL A 151 9.02 -3.59 -28.60
CA VAL A 151 10.08 -4.19 -27.78
C VAL A 151 9.50 -5.40 -27.09
N VAL A 152 10.14 -6.56 -27.27
CA VAL A 152 9.80 -7.80 -26.56
C VAL A 152 10.95 -8.10 -25.60
N VAL A 153 10.63 -8.12 -24.32
CA VAL A 153 11.58 -8.52 -23.26
C VAL A 153 11.15 -9.88 -22.77
N VAL A 154 12.10 -10.81 -22.68
CA VAL A 154 11.86 -12.16 -22.16
C VAL A 154 12.86 -12.46 -21.05
N SER A 155 12.42 -13.26 -20.08
CA SER A 155 13.27 -13.85 -19.06
C SER A 155 12.80 -15.26 -18.77
N ILE A 156 13.73 -16.11 -18.33
CA ILE A 156 13.39 -17.46 -17.90
C ILE A 156 13.56 -17.51 -16.38
N SER A 157 12.53 -18.00 -15.72
CA SER A 157 12.55 -18.33 -14.31
C SER A 157 12.56 -19.85 -14.17
N ASP A 158 13.69 -20.41 -13.71
CA ASP A 158 13.80 -21.83 -13.37
C ASP A 158 14.59 -22.02 -12.08
N PRO A 159 13.96 -22.53 -11.01
CA PRO A 159 14.64 -22.75 -9.74
C PRO A 159 15.66 -23.90 -9.78
N THR A 160 15.59 -24.77 -10.78
CA THR A 160 16.46 -25.95 -10.94
C THR A 160 17.62 -25.73 -11.92
N PHE A 161 17.48 -24.76 -12.85
CA PHE A 161 18.52 -24.39 -13.81
C PHE A 161 18.87 -22.89 -13.78
N PRO A 162 19.39 -22.37 -12.65
CA PRO A 162 19.75 -20.96 -12.55
C PRO A 162 21.00 -20.67 -13.40
N GLY A 163 20.82 -20.07 -14.58
CA GLY A 163 21.86 -19.22 -15.18
C GLY A 163 22.36 -19.50 -16.60
N VAL A 164 21.85 -20.47 -17.38
CA VAL A 164 22.36 -20.67 -18.76
C VAL A 164 21.26 -21.09 -19.74
N VAL A 165 20.44 -20.13 -20.14
CA VAL A 165 19.67 -20.25 -21.39
C VAL A 165 19.78 -18.93 -22.12
N THR A 166 20.59 -18.90 -23.18
CA THR A 166 20.62 -17.75 -24.10
C THR A 166 19.46 -17.90 -25.07
N THR A 167 18.59 -16.90 -25.13
CA THR A 167 17.44 -16.89 -26.04
C THR A 167 17.50 -15.72 -27.00
N THR A 168 16.89 -15.89 -28.18
CA THR A 168 16.65 -14.80 -29.13
C THR A 168 15.17 -14.75 -29.48
N THR A 169 14.63 -13.54 -29.65
CA THR A 169 13.21 -13.33 -29.97
C THR A 169 13.05 -12.99 -31.45
N GLU A 170 12.25 -13.77 -32.19
CA GLU A 170 11.77 -13.41 -33.52
C GLU A 170 10.35 -12.83 -33.40
N LYS A 171 10.12 -11.65 -34.00
CA LYS A 171 8.81 -10.97 -33.97
C LYS A 171 8.07 -11.21 -35.27
N ASN A 172 6.80 -11.60 -35.19
CA ASN A 172 5.89 -11.72 -36.32
C ASN A 172 4.68 -10.78 -36.12
N PRO A 173 4.76 -9.52 -36.59
CA PRO A 173 3.73 -8.51 -36.34
C PRO A 173 2.34 -8.98 -36.76
N GLY A 174 1.34 -8.71 -35.92
CA GLY A 174 -0.04 -9.18 -36.13
C GLY A 174 -0.30 -10.65 -35.77
N ILE A 175 0.73 -11.42 -35.40
CA ILE A 175 0.62 -12.84 -35.02
C ILE A 175 1.14 -13.08 -33.61
N GLY A 176 2.37 -12.66 -33.32
CA GLY A 176 3.05 -12.98 -32.06
C GLY A 176 4.57 -12.98 -32.18
N PHE A 177 5.26 -13.65 -31.27
CA PHE A 177 6.71 -13.78 -31.32
C PHE A 177 7.15 -15.19 -30.91
N THR A 178 8.32 -15.59 -31.39
CA THR A 178 8.93 -16.88 -31.11
C THR A 178 10.19 -16.66 -30.29
N VAL A 179 10.37 -17.46 -29.24
CA VAL A 179 11.59 -17.51 -28.45
C VAL A 179 12.38 -18.73 -28.86
N HIS A 180 13.56 -18.49 -29.43
CA HIS A 180 14.50 -19.54 -29.81
C HIS A 180 15.47 -19.79 -28.66
N PHE A 181 15.64 -21.06 -28.31
CA PHE A 181 16.56 -21.52 -27.29
C PHE A 181 17.85 -21.99 -27.96
N ALA A 182 19.02 -21.57 -27.45
CA ALA A 182 20.32 -21.97 -28.01
C ALA A 182 20.58 -23.48 -27.98
N SER A 183 19.89 -24.19 -27.10
CA SER A 183 19.86 -25.64 -26.98
C SER A 183 18.48 -26.07 -26.46
N PRO A 184 18.05 -27.34 -26.66
CA PRO A 184 16.82 -27.85 -26.07
C PRO A 184 16.74 -27.53 -24.57
N TYR A 185 15.60 -27.02 -24.12
CA TYR A 185 15.39 -26.62 -22.73
C TYR A 185 15.53 -27.83 -21.79
N PRO A 186 16.37 -27.79 -20.74
CA PRO A 186 16.78 -28.99 -20.01
C PRO A 186 15.86 -29.35 -18.82
N GLY A 187 14.55 -29.13 -18.88
CA GLY A 187 13.65 -29.48 -17.78
C GLY A 187 12.19 -29.05 -17.96
N THR A 188 11.37 -29.27 -16.94
CA THR A 188 9.91 -28.97 -16.98
C THR A 188 9.47 -27.90 -15.99
N THR A 189 10.38 -27.38 -15.16
CA THR A 189 10.10 -26.39 -14.10
C THR A 189 10.27 -24.95 -14.57
N GLY A 190 10.78 -24.76 -15.79
CA GLY A 190 11.00 -23.46 -16.38
C GLY A 190 9.72 -22.74 -16.73
N THR A 191 9.70 -21.44 -16.51
CA THR A 191 8.66 -20.55 -17.03
C THR A 191 9.32 -19.44 -17.84
N LEU A 192 8.76 -19.15 -19.02
CA LEU A 192 9.12 -17.99 -19.82
C LEU A 192 8.22 -16.84 -19.42
N ASP A 193 8.80 -15.82 -18.79
CA ASP A 193 8.16 -14.55 -18.52
C ASP A 193 8.45 -13.58 -19.67
N TYR A 194 7.44 -12.83 -20.11
CA TYR A 194 7.62 -11.89 -21.20
C TYR A 194 6.80 -10.61 -21.02
N VAL A 195 7.30 -9.54 -21.63
CA VAL A 195 6.62 -8.24 -21.75
C VAL A 195 6.79 -7.73 -23.18
N VAL A 196 5.66 -7.43 -23.83
CA VAL A 196 5.58 -6.75 -25.12
C VAL A 196 5.21 -5.30 -24.89
N ILE A 197 5.98 -4.40 -25.49
CA ILE A 197 5.78 -2.95 -25.46
C ILE A 197 5.66 -2.47 -26.91
N ASN A 198 4.44 -2.23 -27.38
CA ASN A 198 4.24 -1.57 -28.67
C ASN A 198 4.49 -0.04 -28.51
N PRO A 199 4.96 0.65 -29.56
CA PRO A 199 5.08 2.11 -29.57
C PRO A 199 3.71 2.83 -29.52
#